data_AF-A0A643CKC5-F1
#
_entry.id   AF-A0A643CKC5-F1
#
_cell.length_a   1.000
_cell.length_b   1.000
_cell.length_c   1.000
_cell.angle_alpha   90.00
_cell.angle_beta   90.00
_cell.angle_gamma   90.00
#
_symmetry.space_group_name_H-M   'P 1'
#
loop_
_entity.id
_entity.type
_entity.pdbx_description
1 polymer ?
#
loop_
_entity_poly.entity_id
_entity_poly.type
_entity_poly.pdbx_seq_one_letter_code
_entity_poly.pdbx_strand_id
1 'polypeptide(L)' 'MEDMINIEVNGEKRAIPAGSSLQCAVAEYAASAPFAVTVNHVLVTKAQYGEYALKNGDAIDIVYPMQGG' A
#
# COMPACT_ATOMS: atom_id res chain seq x y z
N MET A 1 -13.65 -19.37 5.45
CA MET A 1 -13.85 -18.40 4.36
C MET A 1 -12.77 -17.36 4.57
N GLU A 2 -11.85 -17.21 3.63
CA GLU A 2 -10.90 -16.10 3.66
C GLU A 2 -11.67 -14.89 3.14
N ASP A 3 -12.05 -13.98 4.03
CA ASP A 3 -12.64 -12.71 3.61
C ASP A 3 -11.65 -11.99 2.70
N MET A 4 -12.12 -11.43 1.58
CA MET A 4 -11.30 -10.61 0.70
C MET A 4 -11.71 -9.15 0.86
N ILE A 5 -10.72 -8.26 0.83
CA ILE A 5 -10.91 -6.81 0.82
C ILE A 5 -10.47 -6.25 -0.52
N ASN A 6 -11.18 -5.23 -0.99
CA ASN A 6 -10.81 -4.50 -2.19
C ASN A 6 -10.03 -3.26 -1.77
N ILE A 7 -8.83 -3.10 -2.30
CA ILE A 7 -7.99 -1.93 -2.12
C ILE A 7 -7.70 -1.31 -3.48
N GLU A 8 -7.19 -0.09 -3.49
CA GLU A 8 -6.70 0.59 -4.68
C GLU A 8 -5.20 0.83 -4.52
N VAL A 9 -4.39 0.52 -5.54
CA VAL A 9 -2.94 0.76 -5.54
C VAL A 9 -2.59 1.60 -6.76
N ASN A 10 -2.18 2.86 -6.58
CA ASN A 10 -1.95 3.84 -7.65
C ASN A 10 -3.11 3.90 -8.66
N GLY A 11 -4.37 3.88 -8.17
CA GLY A 11 -5.57 3.88 -9.02
C GLY A 11 -5.99 2.51 -9.57
N GLU A 12 -5.21 1.44 -9.35
CA GLU A 12 -5.59 0.08 -9.76
C GLU A 12 -6.30 -0.67 -8.62
N LYS A 13 -7.55 -1.11 -8.86
CA LYS A 13 -8.29 -1.92 -7.88
C LYS A 13 -7.75 -3.33 -7.79
N ARG A 14 -7.48 -3.80 -6.58
CA ARG A 14 -6.99 -5.16 -6.29
C ARG A 14 -7.77 -5.78 -5.14
N ALA A 15 -7.98 -7.09 -5.21
CA ALA A 15 -8.60 -7.87 -4.14
C ALA A 15 -7.50 -8.67 -3.43
N ILE A 16 -7.39 -8.50 -2.11
CA ILE A 16 -6.39 -9.18 -1.27
C ILE A 16 -7.09 -9.84 -0.06
N PRO A 17 -6.47 -10.83 0.59
CA PRO A 17 -7.01 -11.40 1.81
C PRO A 17 -7.18 -10.35 2.92
N ALA A 18 -8.31 -10.38 3.61
CA ALA A 18 -8.58 -9.55 4.77
C ALA A 18 -7.53 -9.82 5.87
N GLY A 19 -7.07 -8.75 6.54
CA GLY A 19 -6.00 -8.84 7.52
C GLY A 19 -4.59 -8.78 6.91
N SER A 20 -4.46 -8.66 5.59
CA SER A 20 -3.18 -8.35 4.95
C SER A 20 -2.64 -7.00 5.45
N SER A 21 -1.33 -6.93 5.65
CA SER A 21 -0.66 -5.68 6.02
C SER A 21 -0.26 -4.88 4.78
N LEU A 22 -0.02 -3.59 4.97
CA LEU A 22 0.53 -2.72 3.92
C LEU A 22 1.86 -3.27 3.38
N GLN A 23 2.66 -3.93 4.22
CA GLN A 23 3.91 -4.56 3.81
C GLN A 23 3.71 -5.62 2.72
N CYS A 24 2.68 -6.47 2.83
CA CYS A 24 2.39 -7.48 1.80
C CYS A 24 1.98 -6.80 0.48
N ALA A 25 1.08 -5.82 0.52
CA ALA A 25 0.63 -5.12 -0.67
C ALA A 25 1.78 -4.41 -1.41
N VAL A 26 2.69 -3.76 -0.67
CA VAL A 26 3.87 -3.10 -1.26
C VAL A 26 4.86 -4.13 -1.82
N ALA A 27 5.04 -5.28 -1.16
CA ALA A 27 5.91 -6.35 -1.65
C ALA A 27 5.38 -6.97 -2.95
N GLU A 28 4.06 -7.19 -3.06
CA GLU A 28 3.40 -7.67 -4.27
C GLU A 28 3.51 -6.67 -5.44
N TYR A 29 3.46 -5.37 -5.14
CA TYR A 29 3.61 -4.32 -6.15
C TYR A 29 5.06 -4.21 -6.69
N ALA A 30 6.04 -4.87 -6.06
CA ALA A 30 7.45 -4.84 -6.44
C ALA A 30 8.03 -3.40 -6.56
N ALA A 31 7.62 -2.49 -5.68
CA ALA A 31 8.11 -1.11 -5.67
C ALA A 31 9.62 -1.04 -5.42
N SER A 32 10.34 -0.23 -6.20
CA SER A 32 11.80 -0.09 -6.10
C SER A 32 12.19 1.16 -5.30
N ALA A 33 12.99 1.02 -4.25
CA ALA A 33 13.42 2.17 -3.44
C ALA A 33 14.30 3.15 -4.25
N PRO A 34 14.25 4.47 -3.96
CA PRO A 34 13.43 5.12 -2.94
C PRO A 34 11.99 5.38 -3.41
N PHE A 35 11.03 5.16 -2.53
CA PHE A 35 9.63 5.54 -2.71
C PHE A 35 9.01 5.91 -1.35
N ALA A 36 7.93 6.66 -1.39
CA ALA A 36 7.05 6.95 -0.27
C ALA A 36 5.69 6.27 -0.52
N VAL A 37 5.01 5.87 0.56
CA VAL A 37 3.67 5.28 0.47
C VAL A 37 2.70 6.12 1.27
N THR A 38 1.55 6.40 0.69
CA THR A 38 0.41 6.97 1.42
C THR A 38 -0.71 5.95 1.42
N VAL A 39 -1.49 5.93 2.51
CA VAL A 39 -2.76 5.21 2.58
C VAL A 39 -3.86 6.22 2.88
N ASN A 40 -4.87 6.31 2.03
CA ASN A 40 -5.93 7.31 2.07
C ASN A 40 -5.37 8.74 2.20
N HIS A 41 -4.38 9.07 1.37
CA HIS A 41 -3.65 10.35 1.40
C HIS A 41 -2.85 10.65 2.69
N VAL A 42 -2.70 9.68 3.59
CA VAL A 42 -1.87 9.79 4.80
C VAL A 42 -0.55 9.07 4.59
N LEU A 43 0.56 9.78 4.78
CA LEU A 43 1.90 9.19 4.66
C LEU A 43 2.10 8.09 5.70
N VAL A 44 2.47 6.89 5.23
CA VAL A 44 2.84 5.76 6.08
C VAL A 44 4.34 5.53 5.93
N THR A 45 5.04 5.46 7.06
CA THR A 45 6.48 5.21 7.05
C THR A 45 6.76 3.71 6.97
N LYS A 46 7.95 3.34 6.46
CA LYS A 46 8.36 1.93 6.32
C LYS A 46 8.27 1.13 7.63
N ALA A 47 8.49 1.76 8.79
CA ALA A 47 8.37 1.13 10.10
C ALA A 47 6.94 0.68 10.40
N GLN A 48 5.94 1.40 9.88
CA GLN A 48 4.52 1.14 10.11
C GLN A 48 3.93 0.12 9.13
N TYR A 49 4.65 -0.29 8.07
CA TYR A 49 4.08 -1.15 7.02
C TYR A 49 3.61 -2.50 7.56
N GLY A 50 4.34 -3.07 8.53
CA GLY A 50 3.96 -4.33 9.17
C GLY A 50 2.81 -4.18 10.16
N GLU A 51 2.65 -3.01 10.77
CA GLU A 51 1.61 -2.72 11.77
C GLU A 51 0.30 -2.25 11.12
N TYR A 52 0.38 -1.67 9.92
CA TYR A 52 -0.77 -1.14 9.21
C TYR A 52 -1.57 -2.30 8.58
N ALA A 53 -2.67 -2.66 9.23
CA ALA A 53 -3.65 -3.61 8.70
C ALA A 53 -4.54 -2.93 7.67
N LEU A 54 -4.55 -3.45 6.44
CA LEU A 54 -5.38 -2.93 5.36
C LEU A 54 -6.85 -3.27 5.57
N LYS A 55 -7.70 -2.35 5.13
CA LYS A 55 -9.15 -2.44 5.20
C LYS A 55 -9.75 -2.33 3.81
N ASN A 56 -10.98 -2.82 3.69
CA ASN A 56 -11.76 -2.68 2.47
C ASN A 56 -11.98 -1.20 2.14
N GLY A 57 -11.62 -0.80 0.91
CA GLY A 57 -11.68 0.56 0.40
C GLY A 57 -10.41 1.38 0.59
N ASP A 58 -9.34 0.84 1.20
CA ASP A 58 -8.08 1.59 1.35
C ASP A 58 -7.47 1.92 -0.02
N ALA A 59 -7.06 3.17 -0.19
CA ALA A 59 -6.32 3.64 -1.35
C ALA A 59 -4.84 3.84 -1.00
N ILE A 60 -3.95 3.18 -1.74
CA ILE A 60 -2.52 3.15 -1.52
C ILE A 60 -1.86 3.84 -2.70
N ASP A 61 -1.13 4.94 -2.47
CA ASP A 61 -0.32 5.57 -3.51
C ASP A 61 1.16 5.33 -3.23
N ILE A 62 1.89 4.90 -4.25
CA ILE A 62 3.34 4.68 -4.18
C ILE A 62 4.01 5.75 -5.02
N VAL A 63 4.62 6.72 -4.35
CA VAL A 63 5.18 7.92 -4.97
C VAL A 63 6.70 7.81 -4.98
N TYR A 64 7.29 7.99 -6.17
CA TYR A 64 8.74 8.04 -6.32
C TYR A 64 9.20 9.50 -6.21
N PRO A 65 10.25 9.81 -5.42
CA PRO A 65 10.81 11.14 -5.40
C PRO A 65 11.39 11.46 -6.79
N MET A 66 10.90 12.53 -7.42
CA MET A 66 11.61 13.10 -8.56
C MET A 66 12.85 13.80 -8.02
N GLN A 67 14.02 13.22 -8.25
CA GLN A 67 15.31 13.89 -8.01
C GLN A 67 15.39 15.08 -8.96
N GLY A 68 15.13 16.28 -8.44
CA GLY A 68 15.43 17.53 -9.13
C GLY A 68 16.94 17.77 -9.06
N GLY A 69 17.58 17.80 -10.23
CA GLY A 69 18.92 18.35 -10.40
C GLY A 69 18.86 19.83 -10.76
#